data_AF-A0A497X7V5-F1
#
_entry.id   AF-A0A497X7V5-F1
#
_cell.length_a   1.000
_cell.length_b   1.000
_cell.length_c   1.000
_cell.angle_alpha   90.00
_cell.angle_beta   90.00
_cell.angle_gamma   90.00
#
_symmetry.space_group_name_H-M   'P 1'
#
loop_
_entity.id
_entity.type
_entity.pdbx_description
1 polymer ?
#
loop_
_entity_poly.entity_id
_entity_poly.type
_entity_poly.pdbx_seq_one_letter_code
_entity_poly.pdbx_strand_id
1 'polypeptide(L)'
;MKRTSTSKTPATSDAAPKLRQKDFDRARFVVGGKEVARADWQAAVRARVEKKRINIMLDVPIVEHFKALAGERGYQTLINDTLRRAVEGEHIELDLRRILREELKKAAA
;
A
#
# COMPACT_ATOMS: atom_id res chain seq x y z
N MET A 1 26.10 -1.22 -11.81
CA MET A 1 26.30 -0.43 -10.58
C MET A 1 25.23 -0.80 -9.56
N LYS A 2 25.59 -1.32 -8.38
CA LYS A 2 24.62 -1.68 -7.33
C LYS A 2 24.22 -0.42 -6.55
N ARG A 3 22.94 -0.06 -6.55
CA ARG A 3 22.42 1.08 -5.77
C ARG A 3 22.41 0.69 -4.29
N THR A 4 23.29 1.27 -3.50
CA THR A 4 23.24 1.25 -2.04
C THR A 4 22.30 2.35 -1.57
N SER A 5 21.08 1.99 -1.17
CA SER A 5 20.17 2.94 -0.49
C SER A 5 20.62 3.14 0.95
N THR A 6 21.11 4.34 1.27
CA THR A 6 21.39 4.78 2.64
C THR A 6 20.27 5.74 3.07
N SER A 7 19.18 5.19 3.59
CA SER A 7 18.21 5.97 4.37
C SER A 7 18.65 5.93 5.83
N LYS A 8 18.94 7.09 6.43
CA LYS A 8 19.23 7.21 7.87
C LYS A 8 17.95 6.92 8.64
N THR A 9 17.95 5.84 9.41
CA THR A 9 16.84 5.46 10.29
C THR A 9 16.76 6.46 11.45
N PRO A 10 15.59 7.06 11.74
CA PRO A 10 15.45 7.97 12.88
C PRO A 10 15.64 7.21 14.20
N ALA A 11 16.18 7.88 15.21
CA ALA A 11 16.44 7.31 16.53
C ALA A 11 15.14 7.17 17.32
N THR A 12 14.36 6.13 17.02
CA THR A 12 13.33 5.65 17.93
C THR A 12 14.02 4.82 19.01
N SER A 13 13.90 5.24 20.26
CA SER A 13 14.40 4.51 21.43
C SER A 13 13.87 3.07 21.39
N ASP A 14 14.75 2.11 21.12
CA ASP A 14 14.37 0.71 21.07
C ASP A 14 15.52 -0.13 21.62
N ALA A 15 15.27 -0.83 22.73
CA ALA A 15 16.16 -1.84 23.29
C ALA A 15 16.27 -3.09 22.40
N ALA A 16 15.78 -3.00 21.16
CA ALA A 16 15.97 -3.99 20.12
C ALA A 16 17.46 -4.14 19.76
N PRO A 17 17.95 -5.39 19.61
CA PRO A 17 19.31 -5.64 19.16
C PRO A 17 19.53 -5.00 17.78
N LYS A 18 20.67 -4.33 17.61
CA LYS A 18 21.06 -3.75 16.32
C LYS A 18 21.12 -4.84 15.26
N LEU A 19 20.23 -4.76 14.27
CA LEU A 19 20.20 -5.67 13.13
C LEU A 19 21.53 -5.59 12.37
N ARG A 20 22.16 -6.74 12.15
CA ARG A 20 23.38 -6.93 11.37
C ARG A 20 23.06 -7.62 10.06
N GLN A 21 23.98 -7.55 9.09
CA GLN A 21 23.82 -8.24 7.79
C GLN A 21 23.51 -9.74 7.96
N LYS A 22 24.15 -10.41 8.93
CA LYS A 22 23.90 -11.82 9.27
C LYS A 22 22.43 -12.11 9.63
N ASP A 23 21.72 -11.13 10.19
CA ASP A 23 20.31 -11.27 10.56
C ASP A 23 19.39 -11.24 9.33
N PHE A 24 19.79 -10.54 8.27
CA PHE A 24 19.11 -10.53 6.97
C PHE A 24 19.47 -11.76 6.13
N ASP A 25 20.70 -12.25 6.25
CA ASP A 25 21.17 -13.43 5.50
C ASP A 25 20.42 -14.71 5.92
N ARG A 26 19.97 -14.78 7.18
CA ARG A 26 19.10 -15.85 7.70
C ARG A 26 17.60 -15.65 7.45
N ALA A 27 17.21 -14.61 6.70
CA ALA A 27 15.80 -14.31 6.47
C ALA A 27 15.16 -15.40 5.59
N ARG A 28 13.99 -15.89 6.02
CA ARG A 28 13.14 -16.78 5.22
C ARG A 28 12.11 -15.98 4.46
N PHE A 29 12.03 -16.17 3.16
CA PHE A 29 11.03 -15.51 2.33
C PHE A 29 9.76 -16.33 2.31
N VAL A 30 8.63 -15.74 2.72
CA VAL A 30 7.36 -16.44 2.86
C VAL A 30 6.28 -15.75 2.04
N VAL A 31 5.49 -16.54 1.30
CA VAL A 31 4.30 -16.09 0.58
C VAL A 31 3.14 -17.02 0.95
N GLY A 32 2.05 -16.48 1.50
CA GLY A 32 0.89 -17.27 1.90
C GLY A 32 1.19 -18.36 2.95
N GLY A 33 2.16 -18.10 3.85
CA GLY A 33 2.59 -19.06 4.89
C GLY A 33 3.57 -20.14 4.42
N LYS A 34 3.94 -20.18 3.14
CA LYS A 34 4.93 -21.12 2.59
C LYS A 34 6.27 -20.43 2.33
N GLU A 35 7.35 -21.09 2.68
CA GLU A 35 8.71 -20.65 2.34
C GLU A 35 8.93 -20.78 0.83
N VAL A 36 9.45 -19.73 0.21
CA VAL A 36 9.66 -19.64 -1.23
C VAL A 36 11.06 -19.10 -1.52
N ALA A 37 11.55 -19.30 -2.74
CA ALA A 37 12.81 -18.70 -3.15
C ALA A 37 12.68 -17.16 -3.20
N ARG A 38 13.80 -16.47 -3.04
CA ARG A 38 13.85 -15.00 -3.10
C ARG A 38 13.24 -14.44 -4.40
N ALA A 39 13.44 -15.12 -5.53
CA ALA A 39 12.91 -14.71 -6.83
C ALA A 39 11.37 -14.75 -6.84
N ASP A 40 10.79 -15.81 -6.32
CA ASP A 40 9.33 -15.99 -6.24
C ASP A 40 8.70 -14.99 -5.27
N TRP A 41 9.35 -14.74 -4.13
CA TRP A 41 8.92 -13.69 -3.21
C TRP A 41 8.97 -12.31 -3.86
N GLN A 42 10.04 -11.99 -4.59
CA GLN A 42 10.14 -10.73 -5.33
C GLN A 42 9.06 -10.60 -6.40
N ALA A 43 8.76 -11.67 -7.12
CA ALA A 43 7.68 -11.70 -8.11
C ALA A 43 6.31 -11.47 -7.45
N ALA A 44 6.02 -12.16 -6.34
CA ALA A 44 4.76 -12.01 -5.60
C ALA A 44 4.58 -10.59 -5.02
N VAL A 45 5.65 -10.00 -4.48
CA VAL A 45 5.62 -8.61 -3.99
C VAL A 45 5.42 -7.64 -5.16
N ARG A 46 6.13 -7.83 -6.27
CA ARG A 46 5.95 -6.98 -7.46
C ARG A 46 4.53 -7.06 -7.99
N ALA A 47 3.96 -8.26 -8.11
CA ALA A 47 2.57 -8.43 -8.57
C ALA A 47 1.55 -7.68 -7.70
N ARG A 48 1.81 -7.54 -6.39
CA ARG A 48 0.95 -6.77 -5.47
C ARG A 48 1.18 -5.26 -5.50
N VAL A 49 2.39 -4.82 -5.87
CA VAL A 49 2.83 -3.41 -5.74
C VAL A 49 3.08 -2.76 -7.10
N GLU A 50 2.78 -3.45 -8.20
CA GLU A 50 3.02 -2.96 -9.55
C GLU A 50 2.18 -1.70 -9.83
N LYS A 51 2.87 -0.58 -10.01
CA LYS A 51 2.27 0.67 -10.44
C LYS A 51 2.30 0.72 -11.97
N LYS A 52 1.12 0.74 -12.60
CA LYS A 52 1.02 0.94 -14.04
C LYS A 52 1.17 2.44 -14.35
N ARG A 53 2.10 2.79 -15.24
CA ARG A 53 2.17 4.15 -15.78
C ARG A 53 1.06 4.30 -16.82
N ILE A 54 0.19 5.27 -16.60
CA ILE A 54 -0.91 5.62 -17.50
C ILE A 54 -0.80 7.10 -17.87
N ASN A 55 -1.40 7.47 -19.00
CA ASN A 55 -1.61 8.87 -19.36
C ASN A 55 -3.08 9.22 -19.05
N ILE A 56 -3.30 10.18 -18.17
CA ILE A 56 -4.62 10.67 -17.77
C ILE A 56 -4.59 12.19 -17.76
N MET A 57 -5.69 12.82 -18.16
CA MET A 57 -5.89 14.26 -17.96
C MET A 57 -6.55 14.48 -16.60
N LEU A 58 -6.05 15.46 -15.85
CA LEU A 58 -6.61 15.91 -14.59
C LEU A 58 -6.78 17.42 -14.66
N ASP A 59 -7.85 17.93 -14.07
CA ASP A 59 -8.11 19.37 -14.05
C ASP A 59 -7.01 20.10 -13.27
N VAL A 60 -6.67 21.31 -13.73
CA VAL A 60 -5.65 22.16 -13.11
C VAL A 60 -5.89 22.36 -11.61
N PRO A 61 -7.12 22.67 -11.14
CA PRO A 61 -7.38 22.87 -9.71
C PRO A 61 -7.14 21.61 -8.86
N ILE A 62 -7.38 20.42 -9.42
CA ILE A 62 -7.15 19.15 -8.73
C ILE A 62 -5.64 18.94 -8.53
N VAL A 63 -4.85 19.15 -9.58
CA VAL A 63 -3.39 19.02 -9.51
C VAL A 63 -2.80 20.03 -8.52
N GLU A 64 -3.27 21.28 -8.53
CA GLU A 64 -2.84 22.31 -7.60
C GLU A 64 -3.17 21.99 -6.15
N HIS A 65 -4.39 21.50 -5.89
CA HIS A 65 -4.80 21.05 -4.56
C HIS A 65 -3.85 19.97 -4.01
N PHE A 66 -3.57 18.92 -4.80
CA PHE A 66 -2.67 17.85 -4.35
C PHE A 66 -1.20 18.28 -4.29
N LYS A 67 -0.76 19.26 -5.09
CA LYS A 67 0.56 19.88 -4.95
C LYS A 67 0.68 20.67 -3.65
N ALA A 68 -0.37 21.38 -3.22
CA ALA A 68 -0.37 22.11 -1.96
C ALA A 68 -0.38 21.19 -0.74
N LEU A 69 -1.07 20.05 -0.81
CA LEU A 69 -1.04 19.02 0.25
C LEU A 69 0.26 18.21 0.27
N ALA A 70 0.94 18.11 -0.87
CA ALA A 70 2.19 17.39 -1.01
C ALA A 70 3.34 18.18 -0.37
N GLY A 71 3.54 17.99 0.93
CA GLY A 71 4.81 18.32 1.59
C GLY A 71 5.93 17.42 1.08
N GLU A 72 6.58 16.64 1.96
CA GLU A 72 7.62 15.68 1.53
C GLU A 72 7.05 14.47 0.75
N ARG A 73 5.76 14.17 0.92
CA ARG A 73 5.06 13.14 0.13
C ARG A 73 4.71 13.70 -1.24
N GLY A 74 5.32 13.18 -2.31
CA GLY A 74 5.02 13.62 -3.68
C GLY A 74 3.53 13.53 -4.02
N TYR A 75 2.99 14.55 -4.70
CA TYR A 75 1.56 14.71 -5.02
C TYR A 75 0.94 13.51 -5.75
N GLN A 76 1.71 12.82 -6.59
CA GLN A 76 1.24 11.61 -7.28
C GLN A 76 0.90 10.47 -6.29
N THR A 77 1.61 10.37 -5.16
CA THR A 77 1.30 9.39 -4.12
C THR A 77 -0.05 9.71 -3.48
N LEU A 78 -0.30 10.99 -3.16
CA LEU A 78 -1.57 11.42 -2.57
C LEU A 78 -2.75 11.19 -3.51
N ILE A 79 -2.60 11.50 -4.80
CA ILE A 79 -3.64 11.23 -5.80
C ILE A 79 -3.97 9.73 -5.84
N ASN A 80 -2.95 8.86 -5.91
CA ASN A 80 -3.16 7.42 -5.93
C ASN A 80 -3.81 6.89 -4.64
N ASP A 81 -3.42 7.42 -3.48
CA ASP A 81 -3.99 7.02 -2.20
C ASP A 81 -5.46 7.45 -2.08
N THR A 82 -5.82 8.64 -2.58
CA THR A 82 -7.22 9.10 -2.65
C THR A 82 -8.05 8.23 -3.59
N LEU A 83 -7.54 7.93 -4.79
CA LEU A 83 -8.24 7.05 -5.75
C LEU A 83 -8.43 5.65 -5.18
N ARG A 84 -7.42 5.11 -4.48
CA ARG A 84 -7.51 3.83 -3.78
C ARG A 84 -8.65 3.83 -2.76
N ARG A 85 -8.71 4.85 -1.90
CA ARG A 85 -9.77 4.98 -0.89
C ARG A 85 -11.16 5.12 -1.51
N ALA A 86 -11.28 5.82 -2.63
CA ALA A 86 -12.55 5.96 -3.33
C ALA A 86 -13.06 4.59 -3.83
N VAL A 87 -12.19 3.81 -4.47
CA VAL A 87 -12.54 2.45 -4.94
C VAL A 87 -12.88 1.53 -3.77
N GLU A 88 -12.06 1.53 -2.70
CA GLU A 88 -12.33 0.72 -1.50
C GLU A 88 -13.64 1.12 -0.81
N GLY A 89 -13.92 2.43 -0.73
CA GLY A 89 -15.13 2.98 -0.12
C GLY A 89 -16.41 2.64 -0.88
N GLU A 90 -16.39 2.68 -2.22
CA GLU A 90 -17.53 2.28 -3.05
C GLU A 90 -17.94 0.83 -2.78
N HIS A 91 -16.96 -0.08 -2.64
CA HIS A 91 -17.24 -1.48 -2.32
C HIS A 91 -17.86 -1.64 -0.93
N ILE A 92 -17.33 -0.92 0.07
CA ILE A 92 -17.85 -0.96 1.45
C ILE A 92 -19.29 -0.47 1.50
N GLU A 93 -19.62 0.64 0.84
CA GLU A 93 -20.98 1.18 0.86
C GLU A 93 -21.98 0.20 0.21
N LEU A 94 -21.63 -0.39 -0.94
CA LEU A 94 -22.47 -1.36 -1.62
C LEU A 94 -22.70 -2.62 -0.76
N ASP A 95 -21.64 -3.13 -0.13
CA ASP A 95 -21.72 -4.30 0.75
C ASP A 95 -22.58 -4.01 1.99
N LEU A 96 -22.42 -2.84 2.61
CA LEU A 96 -23.25 -2.41 3.74
C LEU A 96 -24.72 -2.27 3.37
N ARG A 97 -25.03 -1.65 2.23
CA ARG A 97 -26.42 -1.54 1.73
C ARG A 97 -27.04 -2.91 1.49
N ARG A 98 -26.26 -3.88 0.98
CA ARG A 98 -26.73 -5.27 0.81
C ARG A 98 -27.03 -5.91 2.16
N ILE A 99 -26.08 -5.88 3.10
CA ILE A 99 -26.22 -6.48 4.43
C ILE A 99 -27.44 -5.89 5.15
N LEU A 100 -27.60 -4.56 5.13
CA LEU A 100 -28.72 -3.89 5.78
C LEU A 100 -30.07 -4.34 5.21
N ARG A 101 -30.20 -4.51 3.88
CA ARG A 101 -31.44 -5.04 3.28
C ARG A 101 -31.73 -6.46 3.71
N GLU A 102 -30.71 -7.31 3.79
CA GLU A 102 -30.87 -8.70 4.23
C GLU A 102 -31.28 -8.77 5.71
N GLU A 103 -30.70 -7.94 6.57
CA GLU A 103 -31.10 -7.86 7.98
C GLU A 103 -32.52 -7.29 8.15
N LEU A 104 -32.92 -6.29 7.37
CA LEU A 104 -34.30 -5.78 7.38
C LEU A 104 -35.31 -6.84 6.91
N LYS A 105 -34.98 -7.65 5.90
CA LYS A 105 -35.84 -8.76 5.46
C LYS A 105 -35.97 -9.84 6.52
N LYS A 106 -34.88 -10.20 7.20
CA LYS A 106 -34.92 -11.17 8.31
C LYS A 106 -35.72 -10.66 9.49
N ALA A 107 -35.66 -9.36 9.80
CA ALA A 107 -36.42 -8.76 10.88
C ALA A 107 -37.92 -8.60 10.57
N ALA A 108 -38.30 -8.60 9.29
CA ALA A 108 -39.68 -8.49 8.83
C ALA A 108 -40.35 -9.86 8.54
N ALA A 109 -39.61 -10.96 8.71
CA ALA A 109 -40.08 -12.34 8.57
C ALA A 109 -40.31 -12.97 9.95
#